data_AF-A0ABD4AAI7-F1
#
_entry.id   AF-A0ABD4AAI7-F1
#
_cell.length_a   1.000
_cell.length_b   1.000
_cell.length_c   1.000
_cell.angle_alpha   90.00
_cell.angle_beta   90.00
_cell.angle_gamma   90.00
#
_symmetry.space_group_name_H-M   'P 1'
#
loop_
_entity.id
_entity.type
_entity.pdbx_description
1 polymer ?
#
loop_
_entity_poly.entity_id
_entity_poly.type
_entity_poly.pdbx_seq_one_letter_code
_entity_poly.pdbx_strand_id
1 'polypeptide(L)'
;MSTNQIPRDEGMDNSLALLKEGYLFINNRVEKFQSDIFETRLMGQKAICMRGKEAAELFYDVDKFQRKWAIPNRIQETLLGKRGVQTLDGKQHLIRKHLFMSRLISRFRHLPYMSTRTKKKN
;
A
#
# COMPACT_ATOMS: atom_id res chain seq x y z
N MET A 1 -3.46 33.43 3.78
CA MET A 1 -3.49 32.44 2.68
C MET A 1 -2.78 31.19 3.17
N SER A 2 -3.51 30.12 3.50
CA SER A 2 -2.89 28.85 3.89
C SER A 2 -2.29 28.24 2.61
N THR A 3 -0.97 28.28 2.48
CA THR A 3 -0.29 27.52 1.43
C THR A 3 -0.47 26.04 1.75
N ASN A 4 -1.39 25.40 1.02
CA ASN A 4 -1.80 24.01 1.14
C ASN A 4 -0.68 23.05 0.65
N GLN A 5 0.53 23.22 1.17
CA GLN A 5 1.71 22.49 0.75
C GLN A 5 1.97 21.31 1.68
N ILE A 6 2.17 20.13 1.08
CA ILE A 6 2.54 18.92 1.80
C ILE A 6 3.93 19.14 2.42
N PRO A 7 4.10 18.94 3.75
CA PRO A 7 5.40 19.02 4.39
C PRO A 7 6.42 18.10 3.71
N ARG A 8 7.67 18.55 3.58
CA ARG A 8 8.72 17.80 2.91
C ARG A 8 9.82 17.42 3.90
N ASP A 9 10.14 16.13 3.93
CA ASP A 9 11.33 15.63 4.61
C ASP A 9 12.56 15.95 3.77
N GLU A 10 13.44 16.75 4.35
CA GLU A 10 14.67 17.21 3.71
C GLU A 10 15.66 16.06 3.51
N GLY A 11 16.67 16.30 2.68
CA GLY A 11 17.70 15.31 2.33
C GLY A 11 17.67 14.89 0.87
N MET A 12 18.82 14.39 0.41
CA MET A 12 18.96 13.89 -0.96
C MET A 12 18.18 12.58 -1.14
N ASP A 13 18.27 11.66 -0.18
CA ASP A 13 17.48 10.43 -0.12
C ASP A 13 17.41 9.93 1.33
N ASN A 14 16.22 9.53 1.77
CA ASN A 14 15.92 9.13 3.15
C ASN A 14 15.83 7.61 3.34
N SER A 15 16.31 6.81 2.38
CA SER A 15 16.27 5.34 2.48
C SER A 15 17.11 4.79 3.63
N LEU A 16 18.23 5.43 3.97
CA LEU A 16 19.03 5.01 5.12
C LEU A 16 18.29 5.27 6.43
N ALA A 17 17.56 6.39 6.51
CA ALA A 17 16.70 6.68 7.66
C ALA A 17 15.56 5.67 7.76
N LEU A 18 14.93 5.30 6.63
CA LEU A 18 13.94 4.21 6.57
C LEU A 18 14.51 2.88 7.08
N LEU A 19 15.73 2.52 6.70
CA LEU A 19 16.38 1.29 7.17
C LEU A 19 16.70 1.32 8.68
N LYS A 20 17.09 2.49 9.22
CA LYS A 20 17.44 2.64 10.64
C LYS A 20 16.20 2.68 11.54
N GLU A 21 15.14 3.37 11.12
CA GLU A 21 13.94 3.58 11.93
C GLU A 21 12.89 2.48 11.73
N GLY A 22 12.92 1.78 10.60
CA GLY A 22 12.00 0.69 10.28
C GLY A 22 10.54 1.14 10.35
N TYR A 23 9.72 0.43 11.13
CA TYR A 23 8.29 0.70 11.30
C TYR A 23 8.00 2.10 11.86
N LEU A 24 8.95 2.74 12.55
CA LEU A 24 8.75 4.06 13.14
C LEU A 24 8.96 5.21 12.14
N PHE A 25 9.54 4.94 10.96
CA PHE A 25 9.91 5.98 9.99
C PHE A 25 8.75 6.94 9.67
N ILE A 26 7.56 6.41 9.39
CA ILE A 26 6.39 7.22 9.05
C ILE A 26 5.89 7.96 10.29
N ASN A 27 5.77 7.28 11.44
CA ASN A 27 5.22 7.87 12.66
C ASN A 27 6.09 9.02 13.18
N ASN A 28 7.40 8.87 13.22
CA ASN A 28 8.34 9.92 13.64
C ASN A 28 8.18 11.19 12.79
N ARG A 29 7.92 11.05 11.49
CA ARG A 29 7.74 12.18 10.56
C ARG A 29 6.36 12.81 10.68
N VAL A 30 5.32 12.00 10.84
CA VAL A 30 3.97 12.52 11.11
C VAL A 30 3.95 13.35 12.40
N GLU A 31 4.62 12.88 13.46
CA GLU A 31 4.77 13.64 14.70
C GLU A 31 5.63 14.89 14.51
N LYS A 32 6.77 14.79 13.82
CA LYS A 32 7.63 15.94 13.51
C LYS A 32 6.91 17.04 12.73
N PHE A 33 6.12 16.67 11.72
CA PHE A 33 5.43 17.63 10.84
C PHE A 33 4.03 18.02 11.32
N GLN A 34 3.52 17.37 12.38
CA GLN A 34 2.14 17.52 12.84
C GLN A 34 1.14 17.37 11.69
N SER A 35 1.39 16.38 10.82
CA SER A 35 0.63 16.15 9.60
C SER A 35 0.59 14.66 9.25
N ASP A 36 -0.58 14.14 8.91
CA ASP A 36 -0.76 12.75 8.48
C ASP A 36 -0.23 12.47 7.07
N ILE A 37 0.33 13.46 6.37
CA ILE A 37 0.92 13.34 5.04
C ILE A 37 2.25 14.11 4.94
N PHE A 38 3.25 13.53 4.27
CA PHE A 38 4.50 14.23 3.93
C PHE A 38 5.14 13.68 2.64
N GLU A 39 5.91 14.51 1.95
CA GLU A 39 6.77 14.13 0.82
C GLU A 39 8.18 13.77 1.33
N THR A 40 8.78 12.72 0.78
CA THR A 40 10.19 12.37 1.00
C THR A 40 10.80 11.78 -0.27
N ARG A 41 12.09 11.44 -0.26
CA ARG A 41 12.72 10.65 -1.33
C ARG A 41 13.17 9.30 -0.78
N LEU A 42 12.72 8.22 -1.40
CA LEU A 42 13.07 6.85 -1.05
C LEU A 42 13.48 6.11 -2.32
N MET A 43 14.60 5.38 -2.23
CA MET A 43 15.18 4.58 -3.29
C MET A 43 15.35 5.37 -4.61
N GLY A 44 15.77 6.63 -4.50
CA GLY A 44 15.97 7.56 -5.61
C GLY A 44 14.69 8.22 -6.14
N GLN A 45 13.50 7.83 -5.65
CA GLN A 45 12.22 8.31 -6.14
C GLN A 45 11.48 9.16 -5.11
N LYS A 46 10.76 10.18 -5.59
CA LYS A 46 9.83 10.91 -4.72
C LYS A 46 8.74 9.97 -4.22
N ALA A 47 8.45 10.03 -2.94
CA ALA A 47 7.43 9.23 -2.28
C ALA A 47 6.55 10.13 -1.42
N ILE A 48 5.24 9.85 -1.42
CA ILE A 48 4.29 10.44 -0.48
C ILE A 48 4.00 9.38 0.58
N CYS A 49 4.27 9.72 1.83
CA CYS A 49 3.92 8.90 2.97
C CYS A 49 2.65 9.48 3.61
N MET A 50 1.73 8.59 3.99
CA MET A 50 0.44 8.99 4.57
C MET A 50 -0.01 7.99 5.62
N ARG A 51 -0.74 8.47 6.63
CA ARG A 51 -1.24 7.71 7.78
C ARG A 51 -2.73 8.03 8.00
N GLY A 52 -3.45 7.11 8.63
CA GLY A 52 -4.85 7.32 9.02
C GLY A 52 -5.84 6.55 8.15
N LYS A 53 -7.11 6.57 8.59
CA LYS A 53 -8.18 5.80 7.95
C LYS A 53 -8.50 6.35 6.56
N GLU A 54 -8.57 7.66 6.44
CA GLU A 54 -8.86 8.41 5.22
C GLU A 54 -7.76 8.18 4.18
N ALA A 55 -6.50 8.18 4.62
CA ALA A 55 -5.35 7.84 3.78
C ALA A 55 -5.41 6.39 3.28
N ALA A 56 -5.84 5.44 4.13
CA ALA A 56 -6.02 4.06 3.73
C ALA A 56 -7.15 3.90 2.70
N GLU A 57 -8.30 4.52 2.92
CA GLU A 57 -9.41 4.53 1.97
C GLU A 57 -8.97 5.08 0.60
N LEU A 58 -8.23 6.20 0.61
CA LEU A 58 -7.64 6.80 -0.59
C LEU A 58 -6.62 5.87 -1.28
N PHE A 59 -5.72 5.22 -0.53
CA PHE A 59 -4.69 4.33 -1.08
C PHE A 59 -5.27 3.06 -1.75
N TYR A 60 -6.47 2.65 -1.35
CA TYR A 60 -7.18 1.50 -1.95
C TYR A 60 -8.12 1.88 -3.10
N ASP A 61 -8.26 3.17 -3.41
CA ASP A 61 -9.00 3.66 -4.58
C ASP A 61 -8.25 3.32 -5.88
N VAL A 62 -8.83 2.42 -6.68
CA VAL A 62 -8.22 1.88 -7.91
C VAL A 62 -8.23 2.86 -9.08
N ASP A 63 -9.03 3.92 -9.00
CA ASP A 63 -9.06 4.97 -10.02
C ASP A 63 -7.95 6.02 -9.77
N LYS A 64 -7.40 6.05 -8.55
CA LYS A 64 -6.35 6.99 -8.13
C LYS A 64 -4.97 6.35 -7.98
N PHE A 65 -4.91 5.06 -7.64
CA PHE A 65 -3.65 4.33 -7.44
C PHE A 65 -3.57 3.06 -8.28
N GLN A 66 -2.39 2.84 -8.86
CA GLN A 66 -2.03 1.58 -9.53
C GLN A 66 -0.91 0.86 -8.78
N ARG A 67 -0.84 -0.46 -8.89
CA ARG A 67 0.17 -1.31 -8.23
C ARG A 67 1.27 -1.77 -9.19
N LYS A 68 1.01 -1.72 -10.50
CA LYS A 68 2.00 -1.94 -11.55
C LYS A 68 3.15 -0.95 -11.37
N TRP A 69 4.37 -1.47 -11.37
CA TRP A 69 5.63 -0.73 -11.16
C TRP A 69 5.84 -0.11 -9.76
N ALA A 70 4.87 -0.24 -8.84
CA ALA A 70 4.99 0.35 -7.51
C ALA A 70 5.99 -0.39 -6.59
N ILE A 71 6.23 -1.67 -6.85
CA ILE A 71 7.11 -2.51 -6.03
C ILE A 71 8.52 -2.53 -6.62
N PRO A 72 9.56 -2.08 -5.88
CA PRO A 72 10.95 -2.14 -6.34
C PRO A 72 11.38 -3.54 -6.80
N ASN A 73 12.19 -3.63 -7.86
CA ASN A 73 12.57 -4.92 -8.45
C ASN A 73 13.21 -5.86 -7.43
N ARG A 74 14.08 -5.34 -6.53
CA ARG A 74 14.72 -6.15 -5.48
C ARG A 74 13.70 -6.92 -4.62
N ILE A 75 12.55 -6.32 -4.29
CA ILE A 75 11.48 -6.96 -3.51
C ILE A 75 10.74 -8.02 -4.35
N GLN A 76 10.61 -7.79 -5.66
CA GLN A 76 10.02 -8.78 -6.57
C GLN A 76 10.91 -10.02 -6.73
N GLU A 77 12.23 -9.85 -6.83
CA GLU A 77 13.17 -10.98 -7.01
C GLU A 77 13.28 -11.86 -5.76
N THR A 78 13.12 -11.29 -4.57
CA THR A 78 13.39 -12.02 -3.32
C THR A 78 12.14 -12.46 -2.56
N LEU A 79 11.11 -11.62 -2.45
CA LEU A 79 9.98 -11.87 -1.56
C LEU A 79 8.70 -12.26 -2.30
N LEU A 80 8.35 -11.52 -3.36
CA LEU A 80 7.03 -11.63 -3.98
C LEU A 80 6.99 -12.53 -5.22
N GLY A 81 8.15 -12.72 -5.86
CA GLY A 81 8.25 -13.31 -7.19
C GLY A 81 7.89 -12.32 -8.30
N LYS A 82 8.56 -12.44 -9.44
CA LYS A 82 8.27 -11.65 -10.64
C LYS A 82 6.86 -11.93 -11.16
N ARG A 83 6.19 -10.86 -11.61
CA ARG A 83 4.85 -10.93 -12.21
C ARG A 83 3.83 -11.62 -11.28
N GLY A 84 4.01 -11.50 -9.96
CA GLY A 84 3.05 -11.97 -8.95
C GLY A 84 1.70 -11.24 -9.03
N VAL A 85 0.70 -11.72 -8.28
CA VAL A 85 -0.62 -11.05 -8.22
C VAL A 85 -0.51 -9.61 -7.67
N GLN A 86 0.51 -9.35 -6.87
CA GLN A 86 0.81 -8.08 -6.21
C GLN A 86 1.21 -6.96 -7.19
N THR A 87 1.62 -7.30 -8.42
CA THR A 87 2.10 -6.35 -9.42
C THR A 87 1.11 -6.12 -10.58
N LEU A 88 -0.10 -6.68 -10.47
CA LEU A 88 -1.16 -6.50 -11.45
C LEU A 88 -2.20 -5.47 -11.00
N ASP A 89 -2.87 -4.88 -11.98
CA ASP A 89 -4.07 -4.05 -11.81
C ASP A 89 -5.22 -4.54 -12.69
N GLY A 90 -6.41 -3.97 -12.48
CA GLY A 90 -7.60 -4.17 -13.31
C GLY A 90 -8.04 -5.63 -13.45
N LYS A 91 -8.54 -5.99 -14.64
CA LYS A 91 -9.12 -7.31 -14.92
C LYS A 91 -8.13 -8.46 -14.67
N GLN A 92 -6.86 -8.29 -15.03
CA GLN A 92 -5.84 -9.32 -14.82
C GLN A 92 -5.63 -9.59 -13.33
N HIS A 93 -5.58 -8.53 -12.51
CA HIS A 93 -5.51 -8.66 -11.06
C HIS A 93 -6.74 -9.38 -10.49
N LEU A 94 -7.95 -8.97 -10.90
CA LEU A 94 -9.20 -9.54 -10.40
C LEU A 94 -9.30 -11.05 -10.69
N ILE A 95 -9.01 -11.48 -11.91
CA ILE A 95 -9.02 -12.90 -12.30
C ILE A 95 -8.05 -13.68 -11.42
N ARG A 96 -6.81 -13.20 -11.28
CA ARG A 96 -5.80 -13.93 -10.52
C ARG A 96 -6.11 -13.92 -9.02
N LYS A 97 -6.58 -12.81 -8.47
CA LYS A 97 -7.00 -12.71 -7.07
C LYS A 97 -8.18 -13.63 -6.76
N HIS A 98 -9.11 -13.82 -7.69
CA HIS A 98 -10.21 -14.77 -7.54
C HIS A 98 -9.70 -16.21 -7.33
N LEU A 99 -8.65 -16.63 -8.04
CA LEU A 99 -8.02 -17.94 -7.84
C LEU A 99 -7.46 -18.10 -6.41
N PHE A 100 -6.83 -17.06 -5.85
CA PHE A 100 -6.35 -17.09 -4.46
C PHE A 100 -7.53 -17.21 -3.48
N MET A 101 -8.57 -16.38 -3.67
CA MET A 101 -9.72 -16.35 -2.77
C MET A 101 -10.53 -17.65 -2.83
N SER A 102 -10.70 -18.27 -3.99
CA SER A 102 -11.43 -19.53 -4.12
C SER A 102 -10.78 -20.66 -3.32
N ARG A 103 -9.43 -20.71 -3.30
CA ARG A 103 -8.68 -21.69 -2.51
C ARG A 103 -8.72 -21.40 -1.01
N LEU A 104 -8.59 -20.13 -0.62
CA LEU A 104 -8.68 -19.74 0.79
C LEU A 104 -10.09 -19.98 1.35
N ILE A 105 -11.12 -19.50 0.67
CA ILE A 105 -12.52 -19.61 1.13
C ILE A 105 -12.98 -21.07 1.10
N SER A 106 -12.61 -21.85 0.08
CA SER A 106 -12.95 -23.29 0.04
C SER A 106 -12.41 -24.03 1.26
N ARG A 107 -11.25 -23.63 1.77
CA ARG A 107 -10.65 -24.22 2.97
C ARG A 107 -11.39 -23.84 4.25
N PHE A 108 -12.00 -22.66 4.32
CA PHE A 108 -12.68 -22.17 5.53
C PHE A 108 -14.22 -22.25 5.47
N ARG A 109 -14.78 -22.86 4.43
CA ARG A 109 -16.24 -22.96 4.21
C ARG A 109 -17.00 -23.70 5.33
N HIS A 110 -16.30 -24.47 6.16
CA HIS A 110 -16.85 -25.16 7.32
C HIS A 110 -16.88 -24.32 8.61
N LEU A 111 -16.27 -23.12 8.61
CA LEU A 111 -16.30 -22.22 9.77
C LEU A 111 -17.54 -21.32 9.74
N PRO A 112 -18.29 -21.20 10.85
CA PRO A 112 -19.58 -20.51 10.89
C PRO A 112 -19.50 -19.01 10.59
N TYR A 113 -18.32 -18.38 10.72
CA TYR A 113 -18.15 -16.93 10.57
C TYR A 113 -18.09 -16.42 9.12
N MET A 114 -17.94 -17.32 8.12
CA MET A 114 -17.77 -16.93 6.71
C MET A 114 -19.03 -17.12 5.83
N SER A 115 -20.16 -17.61 6.36
CA SER A 115 -21.36 -17.89 5.54
C SER A 115 -22.18 -16.64 5.17
N THR A 116 -21.90 -15.48 5.77
CA THR A 116 -22.80 -14.31 5.72
C THR A 116 -22.50 -13.30 4.60
N ARG A 117 -21.40 -13.43 3.84
CA ARG A 117 -21.02 -12.43 2.82
C ARG A 117 -21.44 -12.73 1.38
N THR A 118 -22.10 -13.86 1.10
CA THR A 118 -22.57 -14.18 -0.27
C THR A 118 -23.97 -13.67 -0.60
N LYS A 119 -24.70 -13.05 0.34
CA LYS A 119 -26.03 -12.47 0.11
C LYS A 119 -26.08 -10.97 0.39
N LYS A 120 -25.49 -10.14 -0.48
CA LYS A 120 -25.93 -8.75 -0.72
C LYS A 120 -25.25 -8.17 -1.96
N LYS A 121 -25.89 -8.38 -3.10
CA LYS A 121 -25.86 -7.46 -4.25
C LYS A 121 -27.30 -7.39 -4.73
N ASN A 122 -27.98 -6.32 -4.34
CA ASN A 122 -29.08 -5.75 -5.12
C ASN A 122 -28.45 -4.94 -6.25
#